data_AF-A0A7S1YJJ3-F1
#
_entry.id   AF-A0A7S1YJJ3-F1
#
_cell.length_a   1.000
_cell.length_b   1.000
_cell.length_c   1.000
_cell.angle_alpha   90.00
_cell.angle_beta   90.00
_cell.angle_gamma   90.00
#
_symmetry.space_group_name_H-M   'P 1'
#
loop_
_entity.id
_entity.type
_entity.pdbx_description
1 polymer ?
#
loop_
_entity_poly.entity_id
_entity_poly.type
_entity_poly.pdbx_seq_one_letter_code
_entity_poly.pdbx_strand_id
1 'polypeptide(L)'
;PPRSPVPLSGSSVRLSINFMSEIPPLADRLAAQAEAKEDTLSLLRSLAIDAVTIEHDAAATCDDHAAALASASAASGAIAAKNLLVRSKLTKGFYLIVAPAAVAVHMGHVRRQLGLKNKDQLRFASEDDLWRLLATAPGSCNPFSLRYDTTHDVTLLLERSLVADREARLVFHPMTNTASTILSVPAFLDVFLPAIGRTDVQIVEGSDD
;
A
#
# COMPACT_ATOMS: atom_id res chain seq x y z
N PRO A 1 -16.33 -31.37 12.40
CA PRO A 1 -16.72 -30.81 11.08
C PRO A 1 -16.22 -29.37 10.91
N PRO A 2 -15.52 -29.04 9.80
CA PRO A 2 -15.10 -27.67 9.56
C PRO A 2 -16.35 -26.82 9.31
N ARG A 3 -16.46 -25.69 10.03
CA ARG A 3 -17.57 -24.75 9.91
C ARG A 3 -17.48 -24.07 8.54
N SER A 4 -18.57 -24.13 7.78
CA SER A 4 -18.74 -23.39 6.53
C SER A 4 -18.54 -21.90 6.76
N PRO A 5 -17.89 -21.16 5.85
CA PRO A 5 -17.74 -19.72 5.97
C PRO A 5 -19.12 -19.05 5.94
N VAL A 6 -19.35 -18.19 6.93
CA VAL A 6 -20.54 -17.35 7.02
C VAL A 6 -20.43 -16.28 5.93
N PRO A 7 -21.44 -16.10 5.05
CA PRO A 7 -21.41 -15.03 4.07
C PRO A 7 -21.47 -13.69 4.82
N LEU A 8 -20.48 -12.83 4.60
CA LEU A 8 -20.50 -11.45 5.06
C LEU A 8 -21.60 -10.71 4.29
N SER A 9 -22.81 -10.70 4.86
CA SER A 9 -23.89 -9.79 4.48
C SER A 9 -23.57 -8.42 5.12
N GLY A 10 -22.57 -7.75 4.56
CA GLY A 10 -22.34 -6.32 4.77
C GLY A 10 -22.67 -5.62 3.47
N SER A 11 -23.56 -4.64 3.51
CA SER A 11 -23.90 -3.78 2.38
C SER A 11 -22.62 -3.31 1.71
N SER A 12 -22.32 -3.89 0.55
CA SER A 12 -21.25 -3.45 -0.32
C SER A 12 -21.64 -2.06 -0.79
N VAL A 13 -21.16 -1.04 -0.09
CA VAL A 13 -20.94 0.25 -0.73
C VAL A 13 -19.87 -0.05 -1.78
N ARG A 14 -20.32 -0.51 -2.96
CA ARG A 14 -19.52 -0.43 -4.16
C ARG A 14 -19.30 1.06 -4.35
N LEU A 15 -18.17 1.55 -3.86
CA LEU A 15 -17.55 2.75 -4.37
C LEU A 15 -17.50 2.53 -5.88
N SER A 16 -18.49 3.11 -6.55
CA SER A 16 -18.56 3.14 -7.99
C SER A 16 -17.56 4.19 -8.40
N ILE A 17 -16.28 3.90 -8.17
CA ILE A 17 -15.19 4.52 -8.91
C ILE A 17 -15.35 3.95 -10.30
N ASN A 18 -16.40 4.41 -11.00
CA ASN A 18 -16.50 4.24 -12.43
C ASN A 18 -15.15 4.69 -12.96
N PHE A 19 -14.53 3.85 -13.78
CA PHE A 19 -13.33 4.19 -14.54
C PHE A 19 -13.66 5.43 -15.38
N MET A 20 -13.52 6.61 -14.78
CA MET A 20 -13.71 7.89 -15.45
C MET A 20 -12.52 8.05 -16.38
N SER A 21 -12.80 8.33 -17.64
CA SER A 21 -11.78 8.59 -18.67
C SER A 21 -10.94 9.83 -18.39
N GLU A 22 -11.29 10.61 -17.35
CA GLU A 22 -10.61 11.81 -16.91
C GLU A 22 -10.36 11.74 -15.40
N ILE A 23 -9.18 12.20 -14.97
CA ILE A 23 -8.86 12.30 -13.55
C ILE A 23 -9.78 13.36 -12.92
N PRO A 24 -10.47 13.06 -11.82
CA PRO A 24 -11.32 14.04 -11.14
C PRO A 24 -10.51 15.26 -10.67
N PRO A 25 -11.16 16.44 -10.53
CA PRO A 25 -10.59 17.60 -9.86
C PRO A 25 -9.99 17.25 -8.49
N LEU A 26 -8.97 17.99 -8.06
CA LEU A 26 -8.26 17.71 -6.80
C LEU A 26 -9.19 17.61 -5.59
N ALA A 27 -10.21 18.48 -5.49
CA ALA A 27 -11.17 18.46 -4.38
C ALA A 27 -11.92 17.12 -4.29
N ASP A 28 -12.38 16.60 -5.44
CA ASP A 28 -13.10 15.33 -5.50
C ASP A 28 -12.18 14.16 -5.17
N ARG A 29 -10.92 14.22 -5.60
CA ARG A 29 -9.91 13.21 -5.24
C ARG A 29 -9.64 13.19 -3.74
N LEU A 30 -9.48 14.35 -3.11
CA LEU A 30 -9.26 14.45 -1.67
C LEU A 30 -10.46 13.90 -0.88
N ALA A 31 -11.69 14.21 -1.32
CA ALA A 31 -12.91 13.66 -0.73
C ALA A 31 -12.96 12.13 -0.87
N ALA A 32 -12.68 11.61 -2.06
CA ALA A 32 -12.61 10.17 -2.31
C ALA A 32 -11.50 9.47 -1.49
N GLN A 33 -10.35 10.12 -1.26
CA GLN A 33 -9.30 9.58 -0.39
C GLN A 33 -9.72 9.53 1.08
N ALA A 34 -10.50 10.51 1.56
CA ALA A 34 -11.05 10.49 2.91
C ALA A 34 -12.09 9.38 3.09
N GLU A 35 -12.95 9.15 2.10
CA GLU A 35 -13.87 8.00 2.09
C GLU A 35 -13.10 6.68 2.02
N ALA A 36 -12.10 6.59 1.16
CA ALA A 36 -11.23 5.43 1.01
C ALA A 36 -10.48 5.07 2.30
N LYS A 37 -10.07 6.08 3.08
CA LYS A 37 -9.52 5.90 4.42
C LYS A 37 -10.51 5.19 5.33
N GLU A 38 -11.72 5.74 5.49
CA GLU A 38 -12.72 5.18 6.40
C GLU A 38 -13.14 3.77 6.00
N ASP A 39 -13.29 3.52 4.71
CA ASP A 39 -13.51 2.18 4.15
C ASP A 39 -12.38 1.21 4.52
N THR A 40 -11.13 1.65 4.38
CA THR A 40 -9.95 0.83 4.70
C THR A 40 -9.93 0.50 6.18
N LEU A 41 -10.16 1.48 7.06
CA LEU A 41 -10.22 1.26 8.49
C LEU A 41 -11.39 0.35 8.87
N SER A 42 -12.54 0.49 8.21
CA SER A 42 -13.70 -0.38 8.37
C SER A 42 -13.41 -1.83 7.97
N LEU A 43 -12.68 -2.02 6.87
CA LEU A 43 -12.23 -3.36 6.44
C LEU A 43 -11.26 -3.98 7.46
N LEU A 44 -10.27 -3.22 7.94
CA LEU A 44 -9.34 -3.73 8.95
C LEU A 44 -10.08 -4.18 10.23
N ARG A 45 -11.06 -3.39 10.69
CA ARG A 45 -11.93 -3.75 11.82
C ARG A 45 -12.76 -5.00 11.55
N SER A 46 -13.35 -5.14 10.35
CA SER A 46 -14.19 -6.29 10.01
C SER A 46 -13.39 -7.60 9.89
N LEU A 47 -12.10 -7.49 9.55
CA LEU A 47 -11.14 -8.60 9.55
C LEU A 47 -10.57 -8.93 10.94
N ALA A 48 -11.00 -8.21 11.98
CA ALA A 48 -10.48 -8.33 13.35
C ALA A 48 -8.95 -8.14 13.42
N ILE A 49 -8.40 -7.29 12.56
CA ILE A 49 -6.99 -6.90 12.61
C ILE A 49 -6.80 -5.90 13.75
N ASP A 50 -5.91 -6.21 14.69
CA ASP A 50 -5.45 -5.29 15.74
C ASP A 50 -4.53 -4.22 15.13
N ALA A 51 -5.14 -3.21 14.51
CA ALA A 51 -4.45 -2.06 13.95
C ALA A 51 -4.66 -0.81 14.80
N VAL A 52 -3.61 -0.03 15.00
CA VAL A 52 -3.65 1.27 15.67
C VAL A 52 -3.50 2.36 14.63
N THR A 53 -4.47 3.26 14.52
CA THR A 53 -4.38 4.41 13.61
C THR A 53 -4.18 5.69 14.42
N ILE A 54 -3.21 6.49 14.00
CA ILE A 54 -2.85 7.78 14.60
C ILE A 54 -3.17 8.86 13.57
N GLU A 55 -4.02 9.79 13.96
CA GLU A 55 -4.31 11.00 13.18
C GLU A 55 -3.20 12.04 13.39
N HIS A 56 -2.77 12.68 12.32
CA HIS A 56 -1.75 13.72 12.36
C HIS A 56 -1.85 14.64 11.14
N ASP A 57 -1.26 15.84 11.22
CA ASP A 57 -1.15 16.68 10.03
C ASP A 57 -0.25 16.01 8.98
N ALA A 58 -0.41 16.38 7.71
CA ALA A 58 0.46 15.90 6.65
C ALA A 58 1.91 16.32 6.92
N ALA A 59 2.80 15.35 7.07
CA ALA A 59 4.22 15.57 7.29
C ALA A 59 4.93 15.88 5.97
N ALA A 60 5.75 16.94 5.94
CA ALA A 60 6.55 17.30 4.77
C ALA A 60 7.88 16.52 4.72
N THR A 61 8.39 16.10 5.88
CA THR A 61 9.65 15.36 6.01
C THR A 61 9.46 14.05 6.75
N CYS A 62 10.44 13.13 6.61
CA CYS A 62 10.42 11.87 7.36
C CYS A 62 10.55 12.12 8.88
N ASP A 63 11.28 13.15 9.28
CA ASP A 63 11.47 13.50 10.70
C ASP A 63 10.18 14.03 11.31
N ASP A 64 9.42 14.86 10.57
CA ASP A 64 8.09 15.32 11.02
C ASP A 64 7.12 14.15 11.17
N HIS A 65 7.17 13.18 10.24
CA HIS A 65 6.36 11.97 10.31
C HIS A 65 6.73 11.12 11.53
N ALA A 66 8.02 10.89 11.77
CA ALA A 66 8.49 10.18 12.95
C ALA A 66 8.08 10.88 14.26
N ALA A 67 8.15 12.22 14.30
CA ALA A 67 7.72 13.02 15.45
C ALA A 67 6.21 12.89 15.70
N ALA A 68 5.39 12.86 14.64
CA ALA A 68 3.95 12.67 14.74
C ALA A 68 3.56 11.31 15.35
N LEU A 69 4.41 10.30 15.20
CA LEU A 69 4.17 8.94 15.71
C LEU A 69 4.83 8.69 17.08
N ALA A 70 5.73 9.56 17.52
CA ALA A 70 6.60 9.33 18.68
C ALA A 70 5.84 9.07 20.00
N SER A 71 4.64 9.64 20.16
CA SER A 71 3.83 9.46 21.37
C SER A 71 3.06 8.14 21.42
N ALA A 72 2.97 7.42 20.30
CA ALA A 72 2.24 6.16 20.22
C ALA A 72 3.17 4.99 20.52
N SER A 73 2.93 4.30 21.64
CA SER A 73 3.69 3.09 22.01
C SER A 73 3.64 2.02 20.92
N ALA A 74 2.53 1.92 20.19
CA ALA A 74 2.38 0.99 19.07
C ALA A 74 3.37 1.25 17.92
N ALA A 75 3.85 2.48 17.76
CA ALA A 75 4.83 2.87 16.75
C ALA A 75 6.27 2.57 17.17
N SER A 76 6.51 2.28 18.45
CA SER A 76 7.85 1.96 18.95
C SER A 76 8.38 0.70 18.26
N GLY A 77 9.50 0.84 17.54
CA GLY A 77 10.10 -0.24 16.75
C GLY A 77 9.32 -0.62 15.48
N ALA A 78 8.22 0.07 15.15
CA ALA A 78 7.49 -0.17 13.91
C ALA A 78 8.25 0.38 12.70
N ILE A 79 8.18 -0.33 11.59
CA ILE A 79 8.88 0.00 10.35
C ILE A 79 7.95 0.86 9.49
N ALA A 80 8.27 2.14 9.38
CA ALA A 80 7.60 3.01 8.40
C ALA A 80 8.01 2.60 6.99
N ALA A 81 7.02 2.43 6.10
CA ALA A 81 7.26 2.03 4.73
C ALA A 81 6.98 3.18 3.75
N LYS A 82 7.75 3.21 2.67
CA LYS A 82 7.46 4.00 1.48
C LYS A 82 6.98 3.09 0.36
N ASN A 83 6.15 3.67 -0.49
CA ASN A 83 5.43 2.95 -1.53
C ASN A 83 5.68 3.61 -2.89
N LEU A 84 6.15 2.85 -3.86
CA LEU A 84 6.53 3.34 -5.18
C LEU A 84 5.79 2.53 -6.24
N LEU A 85 4.79 3.15 -6.89
CA LEU A 85 4.19 2.57 -8.09
C LEU A 85 5.11 2.86 -9.28
N VAL A 86 5.63 1.79 -9.89
CA VAL A 86 6.50 1.86 -11.05
C VAL A 86 5.93 1.05 -12.20
N ARG A 87 6.32 1.42 -13.41
CA ARG A 87 5.90 0.78 -14.65
C ARG A 87 7.12 0.39 -15.47
N SER A 88 7.06 -0.78 -16.07
CA SER A 88 8.00 -1.22 -17.09
C SER A 88 7.86 -0.37 -18.37
N LYS A 89 8.99 0.07 -18.94
CA LYS A 89 8.99 0.84 -20.19
C LYS A 89 8.53 0.01 -21.39
N LEU A 90 8.90 -1.28 -21.46
CA LEU A 90 8.62 -2.15 -22.61
C LEU A 90 7.39 -3.02 -22.41
N THR A 91 7.34 -3.85 -21.37
CA THR A 91 6.18 -4.73 -21.12
C THR A 91 4.94 -3.98 -20.64
N LYS A 92 5.11 -2.75 -20.13
CA LYS A 92 4.03 -1.90 -19.59
C LYS A 92 3.39 -2.41 -18.30
N GLY A 93 3.88 -3.51 -17.71
CA GLY A 93 3.41 -4.02 -16.42
C GLY A 93 3.69 -3.04 -15.28
N PHE A 94 2.83 -3.06 -14.27
CA PHE A 94 2.89 -2.20 -13.09
C PHE A 94 3.35 -2.99 -11.85
N TYR A 95 4.13 -2.33 -11.01
CA TYR A 95 4.68 -2.91 -9.80
C TYR A 95 4.56 -1.90 -8.66
N LEU A 96 3.93 -2.30 -7.56
CA LEU A 96 3.93 -1.53 -6.31
C LEU A 96 5.07 -2.05 -5.44
N ILE A 97 6.13 -1.25 -5.29
CA ILE A 97 7.24 -1.56 -4.39
C ILE A 97 6.94 -0.98 -3.03
N VAL A 98 6.92 -1.83 -2.00
CA VAL A 98 6.82 -1.42 -0.59
C VAL A 98 8.17 -1.73 0.05
N ALA A 99 8.83 -0.71 0.59
CA ALA A 99 10.16 -0.82 1.20
C ALA A 99 10.22 0.03 2.48
N PRO A 100 11.13 -0.26 3.44
CA PRO A 100 11.33 0.61 4.58
C PRO A 100 11.67 2.03 4.12
N ALA A 101 11.16 3.04 4.80
CA ALA A 101 11.33 4.44 4.44
C ALA A 101 12.83 4.82 4.33
N ALA A 102 13.64 4.30 5.26
CA ALA A 102 15.09 4.54 5.34
C ALA A 102 15.93 3.82 4.28
N VAL A 103 15.40 2.80 3.59
CA VAL A 103 16.18 1.98 2.64
C VAL A 103 16.05 2.54 1.22
N ALA A 104 17.16 2.78 0.54
CA ALA A 104 17.14 3.22 -0.85
C ALA A 104 16.61 2.11 -1.79
N VAL A 105 15.79 2.47 -2.78
CA VAL A 105 15.24 1.51 -3.76
C VAL A 105 15.91 1.73 -5.10
N HIS A 106 16.76 0.78 -5.50
CA HIS A 106 17.53 0.85 -6.74
C HIS A 106 16.76 0.18 -7.88
N MET A 107 16.14 0.97 -8.76
CA MET A 107 15.30 0.48 -9.86
C MET A 107 16.01 -0.52 -10.78
N GLY A 108 17.33 -0.35 -10.97
CA GLY A 108 18.14 -1.29 -11.75
C GLY A 108 18.31 -2.65 -11.07
N HIS A 109 18.28 -2.70 -9.74
CA HIS A 109 18.32 -3.93 -8.94
C HIS A 109 16.96 -4.63 -8.98
N VAL A 110 15.87 -3.91 -8.70
CA VAL A 110 14.49 -4.43 -8.80
C VAL A 110 14.22 -5.01 -10.19
N ARG A 111 14.59 -4.30 -11.27
CA ARG A 111 14.47 -4.79 -12.65
C ARG A 111 15.14 -6.16 -12.85
N ARG A 112 16.33 -6.38 -12.29
CA ARG A 112 17.05 -7.65 -12.41
C ARG A 112 16.33 -8.77 -11.68
N GLN A 113 15.84 -8.50 -10.46
CA GLN A 113 15.07 -9.48 -9.69
C GLN A 113 13.78 -9.89 -10.39
N LEU A 114 13.13 -8.95 -11.10
CA LEU A 114 11.97 -9.22 -11.95
C LEU A 114 12.29 -9.97 -13.25
N GLY A 115 13.56 -10.28 -13.53
CA GLY A 115 13.98 -10.92 -14.78
C GLY A 115 13.79 -10.05 -16.04
N LEU A 116 13.58 -8.75 -15.87
CA LEU A 116 13.36 -7.82 -16.99
C LEU A 116 14.66 -7.55 -17.73
N LYS A 117 14.58 -7.47 -19.07
CA LYS A 117 15.73 -7.17 -19.94
C LYS A 117 16.31 -5.80 -19.58
N ASN A 118 17.62 -5.60 -19.75
CA ASN A 118 18.29 -4.33 -19.41
C ASN A 118 17.65 -3.08 -20.06
N LYS A 119 17.14 -3.21 -21.29
CA LYS A 119 16.43 -2.16 -22.02
C LYS A 119 15.01 -1.86 -21.49
N ASP A 120 14.46 -2.75 -20.67
CA ASP A 120 13.17 -2.60 -20.02
C ASP A 120 13.32 -1.92 -18.66
N GLN A 121 13.50 -0.61 -18.70
CA GLN A 121 13.72 0.18 -17.48
C GLN A 121 12.40 0.39 -16.73
N LEU A 122 12.49 0.40 -15.40
CA LEU A 122 11.40 0.84 -14.52
C LEU A 122 11.37 2.37 -14.46
N ARG A 123 10.17 2.94 -14.45
CA ARG A 123 9.88 4.36 -14.32
C ARG A 123 8.74 4.54 -13.33
N PHE A 124 8.70 5.67 -12.62
CA PHE A 124 7.51 6.01 -11.84
C PHE A 124 6.28 6.05 -12.75
N ALA A 125 5.18 5.51 -12.23
CA ALA A 125 3.87 5.64 -12.85
C ALA A 125 3.42 7.11 -12.87
N SER A 126 2.57 7.47 -13.83
CA SER A 126 1.96 8.80 -13.86
C SER A 126 0.92 8.96 -12.75
N GLU A 127 0.51 10.21 -12.51
CA GLU A 127 -0.65 10.51 -11.65
C GLU A 127 -1.92 9.80 -12.14
N ASP A 128 -2.14 9.76 -13.46
CA ASP A 128 -3.26 9.02 -14.07
C ASP A 128 -3.21 7.53 -13.75
N ASP A 129 -2.02 6.92 -13.79
CA ASP A 129 -1.84 5.51 -13.46
C ASP A 129 -2.09 5.26 -11.96
N LEU A 130 -1.62 6.15 -11.07
CA LEU A 130 -1.90 6.07 -9.62
C LEU A 130 -3.40 6.17 -9.31
N TRP A 131 -4.11 7.09 -9.97
CA TRP A 131 -5.54 7.26 -9.77
C TRP A 131 -6.33 6.07 -10.32
N ARG A 132 -6.03 5.67 -11.56
CA ARG A 132 -6.75 4.60 -12.25
C ARG A 132 -6.55 3.23 -11.60
N LEU A 133 -5.34 2.93 -11.11
CA LEU A 133 -5.02 1.61 -10.56
C LEU A 133 -5.26 1.52 -9.05
N LEU A 134 -4.98 2.60 -8.32
CA LEU A 134 -4.91 2.57 -6.86
C LEU A 134 -5.86 3.58 -6.19
N ALA A 135 -6.58 4.41 -6.95
CA ALA A 135 -7.38 5.52 -6.40
C ALA A 135 -6.56 6.42 -5.44
N THR A 136 -5.28 6.65 -5.77
CA THR A 136 -4.37 7.48 -4.98
C THR A 136 -3.82 8.65 -5.78
N ALA A 137 -3.42 9.70 -5.07
CA ALA A 137 -2.63 10.80 -5.61
C ALA A 137 -1.11 10.56 -5.39
N PRO A 138 -0.22 11.30 -6.08
CA PRO A 138 1.20 11.30 -5.78
C PRO A 138 1.48 11.54 -4.30
N GLY A 139 2.36 10.75 -3.70
CA GLY A 139 2.68 10.81 -2.26
C GLY A 139 1.68 10.08 -1.34
N SER A 140 0.54 9.61 -1.85
CA SER A 140 -0.46 8.85 -1.07
C SER A 140 -0.52 7.36 -1.45
N CYS A 141 0.41 6.90 -2.29
CA CYS A 141 0.52 5.49 -2.65
C CYS A 141 0.73 4.65 -1.39
N ASN A 142 -0.01 3.55 -1.26
CA ASN A 142 0.00 2.71 -0.06
C ASN A 142 -0.49 1.29 -0.40
N PRO A 143 -0.10 0.25 0.34
CA PRO A 143 -0.48 -1.12 -0.01
C PRO A 143 -1.97 -1.42 0.24
N PHE A 144 -2.69 -0.65 1.07
CA PHE A 144 -4.13 -0.84 1.24
C PHE A 144 -4.91 -0.52 -0.05
N SER A 145 -4.36 0.36 -0.88
CA SER A 145 -4.95 0.75 -2.16
C SER A 145 -5.09 -0.39 -3.18
N LEU A 146 -4.38 -1.51 -3.00
CA LEU A 146 -4.50 -2.68 -3.88
C LEU A 146 -5.90 -3.29 -3.89
N ARG A 147 -6.76 -2.98 -2.90
CA ARG A 147 -8.18 -3.34 -2.94
C ARG A 147 -8.94 -2.71 -4.11
N TYR A 148 -8.43 -1.62 -4.68
CA TYR A 148 -9.01 -0.93 -5.83
C TYR A 148 -8.49 -1.46 -7.17
N ASP A 149 -7.36 -2.17 -7.16
CA ASP A 149 -6.79 -2.88 -8.31
C ASP A 149 -7.54 -4.20 -8.58
N THR A 150 -8.83 -4.09 -8.91
CA THR A 150 -9.75 -5.25 -9.07
C THR A 150 -9.39 -6.16 -10.26
N THR A 151 -8.58 -5.68 -11.20
CA THR A 151 -8.06 -6.45 -12.34
C THR A 151 -6.71 -7.10 -12.05
N HIS A 152 -6.11 -6.81 -10.89
CA HIS A 152 -4.79 -7.28 -10.48
C HIS A 152 -3.69 -6.89 -11.50
N ASP A 153 -3.77 -5.68 -12.04
CA ASP A 153 -2.81 -5.15 -13.01
C ASP A 153 -1.48 -4.75 -12.35
N VAL A 154 -1.48 -4.53 -11.03
CA VAL A 154 -0.30 -4.13 -10.25
C VAL A 154 0.25 -5.34 -9.50
N THR A 155 1.49 -5.74 -9.78
CA THR A 155 2.19 -6.76 -8.97
C THR A 155 2.75 -6.14 -7.69
N LEU A 156 2.52 -6.77 -6.53
CA LEU A 156 3.06 -6.30 -5.25
C LEU A 156 4.48 -6.85 -5.02
N LEU A 157 5.44 -5.95 -4.82
CA LEU A 157 6.82 -6.27 -4.46
C LEU A 157 7.09 -5.78 -3.03
N LEU A 158 7.38 -6.71 -2.12
CA LEU A 158 7.76 -6.38 -0.74
C LEU A 158 9.26 -6.53 -0.58
N GLU A 159 9.91 -5.47 -0.12
CA GLU A 159 11.30 -5.56 0.28
C GLU A 159 11.41 -6.51 1.49
N ARG A 160 12.36 -7.46 1.45
CA ARG A 160 12.50 -8.54 2.41
C ARG A 160 12.54 -8.06 3.85
N SER A 161 13.29 -7.00 4.16
CA SER A 161 13.48 -6.55 5.54
C SER A 161 12.18 -6.06 6.21
N LEU A 162 11.15 -5.67 5.45
CA LEU A 162 9.83 -5.36 6.03
C LEU A 162 9.15 -6.57 6.65
N VAL A 163 9.36 -7.76 6.09
CA VAL A 163 8.56 -8.95 6.39
C VAL A 163 9.39 -10.11 6.94
N ALA A 164 10.72 -9.95 7.01
CA ALA A 164 11.64 -10.94 7.54
C ALA A 164 11.39 -11.21 9.03
N ASP A 165 11.12 -10.17 9.81
CA ASP A 165 10.69 -10.28 11.20
C ASP A 165 9.17 -10.31 11.28
N ARG A 166 8.64 -11.46 11.72
CA ARG A 166 7.20 -11.69 11.83
C ARG A 166 6.60 -11.07 13.09
N GLU A 167 7.41 -10.66 14.05
CA GLU A 167 6.98 -9.94 15.26
C GLU A 167 6.98 -8.42 15.03
N ALA A 168 7.64 -7.95 13.96
CA ALA A 168 7.66 -6.54 13.60
C ALA A 168 6.26 -5.99 13.26
N ARG A 169 6.14 -4.68 13.45
CA ARG A 169 4.98 -3.88 13.05
C ARG A 169 5.34 -3.00 11.87
N LEU A 170 4.36 -2.77 11.00
CA LEU A 170 4.47 -1.95 9.80
C LEU A 170 3.65 -0.68 10.00
N VAL A 171 4.12 0.43 9.45
CA VAL A 171 3.38 1.69 9.40
C VAL A 171 3.06 2.05 7.95
N PHE A 172 1.77 2.17 7.65
CA PHE A 172 1.25 2.56 6.35
C PHE A 172 0.27 3.73 6.48
N HIS A 173 0.21 4.56 5.45
CA HIS A 173 -0.85 5.55 5.30
C HIS A 173 -2.17 4.88 4.87
N PRO A 174 -3.29 5.07 5.61
CA PRO A 174 -4.59 4.52 5.22
C PRO A 174 -5.25 5.41 4.16
N MET A 175 -4.74 5.38 2.92
CA MET A 175 -5.25 6.15 1.76
C MET A 175 -5.07 7.68 1.81
N THR A 176 -4.79 8.25 2.98
CA THR A 176 -4.44 9.67 3.21
C THR A 176 -3.10 9.79 3.95
N ASN A 177 -2.36 10.87 3.70
CA ASN A 177 -1.12 11.20 4.41
C ASN A 177 -1.34 11.94 5.75
N THR A 178 -2.60 12.18 6.14
CA THR A 178 -3.00 12.77 7.43
C THR A 178 -3.25 11.73 8.52
N ALA A 179 -2.86 10.48 8.28
CA ALA A 179 -2.92 9.42 9.28
C ALA A 179 -1.88 8.35 8.99
N SER A 180 -1.60 7.56 10.01
CA SER A 180 -0.74 6.38 9.93
C SER A 180 -1.37 5.23 10.68
N THR A 181 -1.49 4.08 10.00
CA THR A 181 -2.03 2.84 10.54
C THR A 181 -0.91 1.85 10.75
N ILE A 182 -0.85 1.32 11.97
CA ILE A 182 0.16 0.39 12.45
C ILE A 182 -0.49 -0.98 12.61
N LEU A 183 0.11 -2.00 12.02
CA LEU A 183 -0.35 -3.38 12.09
C LEU A 183 0.83 -4.34 12.05
N SER A 184 0.65 -5.58 12.53
CA SER A 184 1.71 -6.58 12.49
C SER A 184 1.95 -7.11 11.08
N VAL A 185 3.16 -7.61 10.82
CA VAL A 185 3.49 -8.29 9.56
C VAL A 185 2.50 -9.44 9.24
N PRO A 186 2.15 -10.35 10.18
CA PRO A 186 1.13 -11.37 9.95
C PRO A 186 -0.25 -10.80 9.60
N ALA A 187 -0.69 -9.74 10.26
CA ALA A 187 -1.99 -9.12 9.95
C ALA A 187 -2.02 -8.58 8.51
N PHE A 188 -0.91 -7.99 8.05
CA PHE A 188 -0.80 -7.53 6.68
C PHE A 188 -0.74 -8.70 5.67
N LEU A 189 0.19 -9.63 5.86
CA LEU A 189 0.47 -10.70 4.90
C LEU A 189 -0.57 -11.81 4.86
N ASP A 190 -1.06 -12.24 6.02
CA ASP A 190 -1.83 -13.46 6.15
C ASP A 190 -3.33 -13.19 6.28
N VAL A 191 -3.72 -11.95 6.62
CA VAL A 191 -5.12 -11.57 6.82
C VAL A 191 -5.56 -10.54 5.77
N PHE A 192 -4.92 -9.36 5.73
CA PHE A 192 -5.33 -8.28 4.84
C PHE A 192 -5.17 -8.64 3.36
N LEU A 193 -3.97 -9.04 2.92
CA LEU A 193 -3.72 -9.33 1.50
C LEU A 193 -4.64 -10.45 0.96
N PRO A 194 -4.81 -11.60 1.64
CA PRO A 194 -5.76 -12.62 1.19
C PRO A 194 -7.21 -12.15 1.18
N ALA A 195 -7.62 -11.32 2.14
CA ALA A 195 -8.98 -10.78 2.19
C ALA A 195 -9.33 -9.87 1.00
N ILE A 196 -8.33 -9.20 0.42
CA ILE A 196 -8.48 -8.40 -0.80
C ILE A 196 -8.11 -9.18 -2.08
N GLY A 197 -7.95 -10.51 -1.98
CA GLY A 197 -7.65 -11.39 -3.12
C GLY A 197 -6.19 -11.36 -3.59
N ARG A 198 -5.28 -10.73 -2.84
CA ARG A 198 -3.86 -10.61 -3.19
C ARG A 198 -3.06 -11.76 -2.60
N THR A 199 -2.75 -12.74 -3.44
CA THR A 199 -1.86 -13.87 -3.12
C THR A 199 -0.59 -13.85 -3.96
N ASP A 200 -0.46 -12.87 -4.86
CA ASP A 200 0.58 -12.67 -5.88
C ASP A 200 1.76 -11.82 -5.38
N VAL A 201 2.15 -12.02 -4.11
CA VAL A 201 3.20 -11.22 -3.47
C VAL A 201 4.58 -11.73 -3.86
N GLN A 202 5.46 -10.86 -4.34
CA GLN A 202 6.87 -11.20 -4.57
C GLN A 202 7.75 -10.50 -3.53
N ILE A 203 8.69 -11.26 -2.96
CA ILE A 203 9.72 -10.70 -2.10
C ILE A 203 10.90 -10.27 -2.96
N VAL A 204 11.36 -9.04 -2.77
CA VAL A 204 12.56 -8.51 -3.41
C VAL A 204 13.62 -8.19 -2.35
N GLU A 205 14.88 -8.46 -2.67
CA GLU A 205 16.01 -8.06 -1.83
C GLU A 205 16.26 -6.56 -1.94
N GLY A 206 16.71 -5.94 -0.84
CA GLY A 206 17.37 -4.65 -0.89
C GLY A 206 18.63 -4.70 -1.76
N SER A 207 19.06 -3.55 -2.28
CA SER A 207 20.36 -3.47 -2.94
C SER A 207 21.47 -3.51 -1.89
N ASP A 208 22.40 -4.46 -2.05
CA ASP A 208 23.71 -4.43 -1.41
C ASP A 208 24.57 -3.32 -2.06
N ASP A 209 24.26 -2.05 -1.77
CA ASP A 209 25.12 -0.91 -2.14
C ASP A 209 25.73 -0.31 -0.86
#